data_AF-A0A6S4TCN2-F1
#
_entry.id   AF-A0A6S4TCN2-F1
#
_cell.length_a   1.000
_cell.length_b   1.000
_cell.length_c   1.000
_cell.angle_alpha   90.00
_cell.angle_beta   90.00
_cell.angle_gamma   90.00
#
_symmetry.space_group_name_H-M   'P 1'
#
loop_
_entity.id
_entity.type
_entity.pdbx_description
1 polymer ?
#
loop_
_entity_poly.entity_id
_entity_poly.type
_entity_poly.pdbx_seq_one_letter_code
_entity_poly.pdbx_strand_id
1 'polypeptide(L)'
;MALEYGSGTQADPYLLVNLADVQALFTSYLTSGKYFALVANLDLSATQITYINGATAVFHLNGRGYELKVNLRNTNAAASYIFYAWGAGTLTDVALRITHSGWYRSAGTNPGFTLSNAVIEFSSNSTGTASDLLRGTNSLIIGGNTGIISGSNVYKEGSTVSNTINTTSFADGNKYNKANYPGFDEAKWIFDGISLPRPRPQATADLTTRYGVKGQSKVGSNGQQRNVAVFTENGLRYKLQSTKTDGTFFINLNDVATPVILLVHDDIGARVVANTAYALNQIIHPATPNGFRYRCTLAGNSGATLPAEPWPTSAVLTAGAAQFTPEPVFEPKAHGPLLPVLFNVITEQPV
;
A
#
# COMPACT_ATOMS: atom_id res chain seq x y z
N MET A 1 5.24 -1.47 -7.47
CA MET A 1 4.91 -0.17 -6.85
C MET A 1 3.93 -0.52 -5.74
N ALA A 2 4.25 -0.29 -4.48
CA ALA A 2 3.33 -0.65 -3.39
C ALA A 2 2.41 0.55 -3.08
N LEU A 3 1.17 0.31 -2.68
CA LEU A 3 0.12 1.33 -2.50
C LEU A 3 -0.43 1.91 -3.83
N GLU A 4 -0.99 1.04 -4.66
CA GLU A 4 -1.50 1.40 -6.00
C GLU A 4 -2.86 2.15 -5.97
N TYR A 5 -3.61 2.03 -4.88
CA TYR A 5 -4.96 2.58 -4.75
C TYR A 5 -5.04 3.58 -3.61
N GLY A 6 -5.49 4.80 -3.92
CA GLY A 6 -5.61 5.91 -2.98
C GLY A 6 -4.39 6.85 -2.98
N SER A 7 -4.50 7.96 -2.24
CA SER A 7 -3.47 8.99 -2.08
C SER A 7 -2.87 9.05 -0.66
N GLY A 8 -3.43 8.25 0.25
CA GLY A 8 -3.04 8.22 1.67
C GLY A 8 -3.54 9.42 2.47
N THR A 9 -4.49 10.20 1.92
CA THR A 9 -5.22 11.25 2.64
C THR A 9 -6.40 10.63 3.39
N GLN A 10 -6.99 11.33 4.35
CA GLN A 10 -8.14 10.81 5.09
C GLN A 10 -9.36 10.54 4.19
N ALA A 11 -9.59 11.40 3.19
CA ALA A 11 -10.69 11.27 2.24
C ALA A 11 -10.45 10.20 1.17
N ASP A 12 -9.17 9.87 0.93
CA ASP A 12 -8.76 8.89 -0.07
C ASP A 12 -7.57 8.05 0.47
N PRO A 13 -7.85 7.16 1.43
CA PRO A 13 -6.83 6.36 2.09
C PRO A 13 -6.20 5.36 1.11
N TYR A 14 -4.96 4.96 1.39
CA TYR A 14 -4.38 3.84 0.66
C TYR A 14 -5.12 2.55 0.97
N LEU A 15 -5.51 1.80 -0.07
CA LEU A 15 -6.19 0.51 0.11
C LEU A 15 -5.16 -0.60 0.30
N LEU A 16 -5.31 -1.36 1.37
CA LEU A 16 -4.50 -2.55 1.63
C LEU A 16 -5.22 -3.75 1.04
N VAL A 17 -4.69 -4.30 -0.06
CA VAL A 17 -5.33 -5.42 -0.77
C VAL A 17 -4.47 -6.67 -0.84
N ASN A 18 -3.15 -6.54 -0.61
CA ASN A 18 -2.21 -7.65 -0.71
C ASN A 18 -1.00 -7.48 0.23
N LEU A 19 -0.09 -8.46 0.18
CA LEU A 19 1.15 -8.47 0.96
C LEU A 19 2.04 -7.24 0.70
N ALA A 20 2.17 -6.79 -0.55
CA ALA A 20 3.06 -5.69 -0.91
C ALA A 20 2.57 -4.36 -0.30
N ASP A 21 1.26 -4.12 -0.28
CA ASP A 21 0.68 -2.92 0.35
C ASP A 21 0.93 -2.92 1.86
N VAL A 22 0.71 -4.07 2.52
CA VAL A 22 0.95 -4.21 3.96
C VAL A 22 2.44 -4.14 4.29
N GLN A 23 3.32 -4.66 3.44
CA GLN A 23 4.76 -4.45 3.57
C GLN A 23 5.09 -2.96 3.48
N ALA A 24 4.51 -2.20 2.55
CA ALA A 24 4.76 -0.76 2.45
C ALA A 24 4.28 0.04 3.66
N LEU A 25 3.13 -0.35 4.26
CA LEU A 25 2.64 0.19 5.52
C LEU A 25 3.71 0.12 6.62
N PHE A 26 4.35 -1.04 6.81
CA PHE A 26 5.29 -1.26 7.91
C PHE A 26 6.76 -0.97 7.60
N THR A 27 7.18 -0.99 6.33
CA THR A 27 8.60 -0.88 5.95
C THR A 27 9.05 0.54 5.60
N SER A 28 8.16 1.42 5.14
CA SER A 28 8.55 2.72 4.57
C SER A 28 8.09 3.91 5.41
N TYR A 29 8.95 4.91 5.60
CA TYR A 29 8.59 6.19 6.24
C TYR A 29 7.63 7.04 5.40
N LEU A 30 7.44 6.69 4.12
CA LEU A 30 6.52 7.39 3.21
C LEU A 30 5.06 7.28 3.67
N THR A 31 4.78 6.34 4.58
CA THR A 31 3.46 6.14 5.19
C THR A 31 3.26 6.93 6.48
N SER A 32 4.27 7.65 6.97
CA SER A 32 4.11 8.44 8.18
C SER A 32 3.07 9.55 7.99
N GLY A 33 2.08 9.60 8.87
CA GLY A 33 0.92 10.48 8.81
C GLY A 33 -0.11 10.12 7.74
N LYS A 34 0.01 8.96 7.07
CA LYS A 34 -0.92 8.54 6.02
C LYS A 34 -2.07 7.70 6.56
N TYR A 35 -3.14 7.68 5.77
CA TYR A 35 -4.36 6.94 6.04
C TYR A 35 -4.44 5.69 5.17
N PHE A 36 -4.90 4.59 5.78
CA PHE A 36 -4.99 3.26 5.19
C PHE A 36 -6.37 2.68 5.46
N ALA A 37 -6.86 1.88 4.52
CA ALA A 37 -8.11 1.16 4.68
C ALA A 37 -7.98 -0.32 4.28
N LEU A 38 -8.59 -1.20 5.06
CA LEU A 38 -8.85 -2.57 4.61
C LEU A 38 -10.13 -2.61 3.79
N VAL A 39 -10.12 -3.49 2.79
CA VAL A 39 -11.27 -3.76 1.92
C VAL A 39 -11.71 -5.23 1.97
N ALA A 40 -10.92 -6.06 2.66
CA ALA A 40 -11.17 -7.46 2.93
C ALA A 40 -10.32 -7.90 4.13
N ASN A 41 -10.59 -9.09 4.66
CA ASN A 41 -9.68 -9.73 5.61
C ASN A 41 -8.37 -10.07 4.91
N LEU A 42 -7.24 -9.81 5.56
CA LEU A 42 -5.90 -10.14 5.09
C LEU A 42 -5.15 -10.97 6.13
N ASP A 43 -4.83 -12.21 5.79
CA ASP A 43 -3.97 -13.07 6.60
C ASP A 43 -2.58 -13.17 5.98
N LEU A 44 -1.64 -12.44 6.56
CA LEU A 44 -0.23 -12.38 6.14
C LEU A 44 0.70 -12.95 7.23
N SER A 45 0.15 -13.71 8.18
CA SER A 45 0.89 -14.26 9.32
C SER A 45 1.97 -15.28 8.91
N ALA A 46 1.80 -15.93 7.76
CA ALA A 46 2.78 -16.86 7.19
C ALA A 46 4.07 -16.16 6.72
N THR A 47 4.02 -14.85 6.43
CA THR A 47 5.15 -14.09 5.91
C THR A 47 5.67 -13.11 6.96
N GLN A 48 6.95 -13.24 7.33
CA GLN A 48 7.58 -12.28 8.22
C GLN A 48 7.85 -10.96 7.50
N ILE A 49 7.14 -9.92 7.91
CA ILE A 49 7.30 -8.54 7.45
C ILE A 49 8.34 -7.86 8.34
N THR A 50 9.47 -7.54 7.72
CA THR A 50 10.52 -6.78 8.37
C THR A 50 10.11 -5.31 8.41
N TYR A 51 10.15 -4.65 9.57
CA TYR A 51 9.86 -3.22 9.68
C TYR A 51 11.05 -2.45 10.23
N ILE A 52 11.05 -1.14 10.01
CA ILE A 52 12.11 -0.23 10.46
C ILE A 52 11.57 0.58 11.63
N ASN A 53 12.31 0.59 12.74
CA ASN A 53 12.05 1.49 13.87
C ASN A 53 12.52 2.90 13.52
N GLY A 54 11.63 3.64 12.87
CA GLY A 54 11.78 5.06 12.68
C GLY A 54 11.26 5.85 13.85
N ALA A 55 12.05 6.81 14.35
CA ALA A 55 11.50 7.87 15.19
C ALA A 55 10.30 8.47 14.45
N THR A 56 9.09 8.38 15.05
CA THR A 56 7.83 8.98 14.60
C THR A 56 7.07 8.30 13.44
N ALA A 57 7.19 6.99 13.25
CA ALA A 57 6.29 6.28 12.32
C ALA A 57 4.82 6.39 12.80
N VAL A 58 4.01 7.22 12.14
CA VAL A 58 2.58 7.43 12.44
C VAL A 58 1.75 6.86 11.31
N PHE A 59 0.73 6.07 11.58
CA PHE A 59 -0.24 5.73 10.54
C PHE A 59 -1.65 5.65 11.11
N HIS A 60 -2.63 5.82 10.22
CA HIS A 60 -4.04 5.76 10.53
C HIS A 60 -4.67 4.62 9.75
N LEU A 61 -5.00 3.51 10.42
CA LEU A 61 -5.64 2.37 9.80
C LEU A 61 -7.13 2.33 10.14
N ASN A 62 -7.99 2.40 9.13
CA ASN A 62 -9.39 2.05 9.24
C ASN A 62 -9.59 0.63 8.69
N GLY A 63 -9.88 -0.34 9.56
CA GLY A 63 -10.10 -1.71 9.14
C GLY A 63 -11.47 -1.96 8.52
N ARG A 64 -12.43 -1.03 8.64
CA ARG A 64 -13.81 -1.17 8.14
C ARG A 64 -14.48 -2.48 8.55
N GLY A 65 -14.19 -2.93 9.75
CA GLY A 65 -14.64 -4.18 10.32
C GLY A 65 -13.85 -5.43 9.93
N TYR A 66 -12.85 -5.31 9.04
CA TYR A 66 -12.02 -6.42 8.59
C TYR A 66 -10.84 -6.69 9.51
N GLU A 67 -10.29 -7.89 9.33
CA GLU A 67 -9.14 -8.40 10.05
C GLU A 67 -7.85 -8.26 9.24
N LEU A 68 -6.78 -7.82 9.91
CA LEU A 68 -5.42 -7.86 9.41
C LEU A 68 -4.56 -8.70 10.35
N LYS A 69 -4.05 -9.84 9.88
CA LYS A 69 -3.06 -10.64 10.61
C LYS A 69 -1.69 -10.48 9.99
N VAL A 70 -0.70 -10.17 10.81
CA VAL A 70 0.68 -9.92 10.37
C VAL A 70 1.69 -10.59 11.27
N ASN A 71 2.81 -11.01 10.69
CA ASN A 71 3.99 -11.46 11.42
C ASN A 71 5.09 -10.41 11.29
N LEU A 72 5.36 -9.67 12.36
CA LEU A 72 6.27 -8.52 12.32
C LEU A 72 7.63 -8.87 12.92
N ARG A 73 8.72 -8.40 12.29
CA ARG A 73 10.08 -8.49 12.84
C ARG A 73 10.84 -7.18 12.67
N ASN A 74 11.55 -6.78 13.72
CA ASN A 74 12.40 -5.60 13.66
C ASN A 74 13.73 -5.91 12.96
N THR A 75 14.26 -4.95 12.21
CA THR A 75 15.60 -5.03 11.60
C THR A 75 16.76 -4.99 12.60
N ASN A 76 16.57 -4.38 13.79
CA ASN A 76 17.64 -4.25 14.78
C ASN A 76 17.74 -5.50 15.67
N ALA A 77 18.82 -6.26 15.51
CA ALA A 77 19.07 -7.52 16.21
C ALA A 77 19.50 -7.29 17.68
N ALA A 78 18.59 -7.61 18.62
CA ALA A 78 18.85 -8.12 19.99
C ALA A 78 17.53 -8.20 20.79
N ALA A 79 16.62 -7.26 20.55
CA ALA A 79 15.24 -7.27 21.04
C ALA A 79 14.36 -6.60 19.99
N SER A 80 13.57 -7.39 19.26
CA SER A 80 12.60 -6.80 18.35
C SER A 80 11.51 -6.12 19.18
N TYR A 81 11.33 -4.81 19.01
CA TYR A 81 10.34 -4.03 19.75
C TYR A 81 9.24 -3.52 18.82
N ILE A 82 8.04 -4.07 18.92
CA ILE A 82 6.86 -3.54 18.23
C ILE A 82 6.41 -2.27 18.96
N PHE A 83 6.09 -1.21 18.22
CA PHE A 83 5.68 0.13 18.67
C PHE A 83 6.76 1.05 19.25
N TYR A 84 8.02 0.62 19.34
CA TYR A 84 9.05 1.36 20.09
C TYR A 84 9.21 2.80 19.63
N ALA A 85 9.08 3.07 18.34
CA ALA A 85 9.23 4.41 17.80
C ALA A 85 7.99 4.91 17.06
N TRP A 86 6.85 4.20 17.18
CA TRP A 86 5.63 4.56 16.46
C TRP A 86 4.94 5.72 17.16
N GLY A 87 4.56 6.74 16.40
CA GLY A 87 3.88 7.95 16.86
C GLY A 87 2.40 7.76 17.20
N ALA A 88 1.70 8.87 17.39
CA ALA A 88 0.28 8.95 17.73
C ALA A 88 -0.66 8.56 16.56
N GLY A 89 -0.60 7.30 16.13
CA GLY A 89 -1.48 6.76 15.09
C GLY A 89 -2.88 6.40 15.59
N THR A 90 -3.73 5.95 14.67
CA THR A 90 -5.09 5.48 14.99
C THR A 90 -5.35 4.10 14.39
N LEU A 91 -6.02 3.23 15.15
CA LEU A 91 -6.60 1.99 14.68
C LEU A 91 -8.12 2.05 14.89
N THR A 92 -8.88 2.09 13.81
CA THR A 92 -10.33 2.27 13.85
C THR A 92 -11.03 1.14 13.12
N ASP A 93 -12.13 0.63 13.69
CA ASP A 93 -12.97 -0.40 13.09
C ASP A 93 -12.13 -1.59 12.55
N VAL A 94 -11.16 -2.12 13.29
CA VAL A 94 -10.21 -3.13 12.79
C VAL A 94 -9.97 -4.25 13.77
N ALA A 95 -9.78 -5.48 13.29
CA ALA A 95 -9.16 -6.54 14.07
C ALA A 95 -7.69 -6.71 13.64
N LEU A 96 -6.75 -6.16 14.39
CA LEU A 96 -5.31 -6.25 14.11
C LEU A 96 -4.67 -7.36 14.96
N ARG A 97 -4.20 -8.44 14.33
CA ARG A 97 -3.47 -9.51 15.03
C ARG A 97 -1.99 -9.47 14.67
N ILE A 98 -1.16 -9.34 15.68
CA ILE A 98 0.29 -9.23 15.52
C ILE A 98 0.95 -10.48 16.09
N THR A 99 1.46 -11.31 15.18
CA THR A 99 2.39 -12.40 15.52
C THR A 99 3.79 -11.82 15.65
N HIS A 100 4.39 -12.00 16.82
CA HIS A 100 5.72 -11.53 17.15
C HIS A 100 6.37 -12.42 18.22
N SER A 101 7.69 -12.62 18.13
CA SER A 101 8.47 -13.38 19.11
C SER A 101 9.31 -12.52 20.06
N GLY A 102 9.30 -11.20 19.87
CA GLY A 102 10.02 -10.23 20.71
C GLY A 102 9.09 -9.50 21.68
N TRP A 103 9.40 -8.24 21.96
CA TRP A 103 8.75 -7.46 23.00
C TRP A 103 7.80 -6.43 22.39
N TYR A 104 6.67 -6.19 23.04
CA TYR A 104 5.82 -5.03 22.73
C TYR A 104 6.21 -3.88 23.67
N ARG A 105 6.66 -2.75 23.13
CA ARG A 105 7.20 -1.62 23.92
C ARG A 105 7.07 -0.31 23.16
N SER A 106 6.75 0.79 23.85
CA SER A 106 6.88 2.17 23.36
C SER A 106 8.17 2.83 23.91
N ALA A 107 8.79 3.77 23.18
CA ALA A 107 9.86 4.60 23.69
C ALA A 107 9.31 5.93 24.25
N GLY A 108 9.44 6.15 25.55
CA GLY A 108 9.29 7.46 26.18
C GLY A 108 7.85 7.99 26.29
N THR A 109 7.67 9.29 26.01
CA THR A 109 6.43 10.09 26.18
C THR A 109 5.41 9.96 25.05
N ASN A 110 5.66 9.07 24.10
CA ASN A 110 4.82 8.94 22.92
C ASN A 110 3.46 8.33 23.30
N PRO A 111 2.34 8.97 22.96
CA PRO A 111 1.03 8.55 23.42
C PRO A 111 0.55 7.19 22.88
N GLY A 112 1.29 6.55 21.98
CA GLY A 112 0.91 5.27 21.39
C GLY A 112 -0.28 5.41 20.43
N PHE A 113 -0.91 4.29 20.08
CA PHE A 113 -2.07 4.30 19.17
C PHE A 113 -3.36 4.61 19.92
N THR A 114 -4.23 5.39 19.26
CA THR A 114 -5.63 5.52 19.67
C THR A 114 -6.48 4.46 18.97
N LEU A 115 -7.16 3.65 19.76
CA LEU A 115 -8.08 2.61 19.33
C LEU A 115 -9.52 3.15 19.33
N SER A 116 -10.31 2.79 18.32
CA SER A 116 -11.74 3.09 18.26
C SER A 116 -12.47 1.96 17.55
N ASN A 117 -13.37 1.26 18.24
CA ASN A 117 -14.05 0.07 17.69
C ASN A 117 -13.05 -0.99 17.16
N ALA A 118 -11.93 -1.19 17.86
CA ALA A 118 -10.84 -2.02 17.37
C ALA A 118 -10.58 -3.21 18.29
N VAL A 119 -10.11 -4.30 17.69
CA VAL A 119 -9.47 -5.44 18.36
C VAL A 119 -7.99 -5.37 18.04
N ILE A 120 -7.13 -5.48 19.06
CA ILE A 120 -5.70 -5.74 18.84
C ILE A 120 -5.27 -6.97 19.63
N GLU A 121 -4.59 -7.89 18.97
CA GLU A 121 -4.14 -9.15 19.56
C GLU A 121 -2.63 -9.31 19.46
N PHE A 122 -2.04 -9.71 20.59
CA PHE A 122 -0.62 -9.96 20.74
C PHE A 122 -0.35 -11.45 20.96
N SER A 123 0.56 -12.03 20.18
CA SER A 123 0.88 -13.46 20.28
C SER A 123 1.79 -13.81 21.46
N SER A 124 2.43 -12.84 22.11
CA SER A 124 3.35 -13.07 23.23
C SER A 124 3.06 -12.19 24.44
N ASN A 125 3.29 -12.71 25.64
CA ASN A 125 3.11 -11.98 26.90
C ASN A 125 4.32 -11.13 27.31
N SER A 126 5.41 -11.14 26.54
CA SER A 126 6.63 -10.40 26.83
C SER A 126 6.44 -8.90 26.57
N THR A 127 6.23 -8.14 27.64
CA THR A 127 6.14 -6.68 27.58
C THR A 127 7.29 -6.03 28.34
N GLY A 128 7.84 -4.96 27.75
CA GLY A 128 8.84 -4.15 28.44
C GLY A 128 8.19 -3.20 29.42
N THR A 129 8.88 -2.88 30.52
CA THR A 129 8.49 -1.83 31.46
C THR A 129 8.68 -0.44 30.81
N ALA A 130 7.67 0.11 30.12
CA ALA A 130 7.53 1.55 29.81
C ALA A 130 6.21 1.93 29.08
N SER A 131 5.53 2.96 29.62
CA SER A 131 4.49 3.90 29.07
C SER A 131 3.21 3.38 28.38
N ASP A 132 2.18 4.25 28.32
CA ASP A 132 0.88 4.04 27.64
C ASP A 132 1.06 3.62 26.17
N LEU A 133 0.94 2.33 25.88
CA LEU A 133 1.09 1.80 24.52
C LEU A 133 -0.15 2.08 23.66
N LEU A 134 -1.31 1.97 24.30
CA LEU A 134 -2.61 1.97 23.67
C LEU A 134 -3.56 2.80 24.53
N ARG A 135 -4.35 3.63 23.88
CA ARG A 135 -5.48 4.35 24.48
C ARG A 135 -6.68 4.16 23.58
N GLY A 136 -7.90 4.38 24.06
CA GLY A 136 -9.02 4.36 23.13
C GLY A 136 -10.40 4.22 23.73
N THR A 137 -11.36 3.99 22.85
CA THR A 137 -12.74 3.77 23.22
C THR A 137 -13.30 2.54 22.52
N ASN A 138 -14.23 1.86 23.20
CA ASN A 138 -14.98 0.72 22.66
C ASN A 138 -14.04 -0.28 21.96
N SER A 139 -13.07 -0.84 22.67
CA SER A 139 -12.01 -1.64 22.04
C SER A 139 -11.64 -2.85 22.88
N LEU A 140 -11.06 -3.85 22.23
CA LEU A 140 -10.65 -5.11 22.82
C LEU A 140 -9.16 -5.35 22.60
N ILE A 141 -8.46 -5.78 23.65
CA ILE A 141 -7.04 -6.13 23.61
C ILE A 141 -6.89 -7.56 24.09
N ILE A 142 -6.27 -8.41 23.28
CA ILE A 142 -6.16 -9.84 23.55
C ILE A 142 -4.70 -10.20 23.70
N GLY A 143 -4.35 -10.80 24.83
CA GLY A 143 -2.97 -11.16 25.14
C GLY A 143 -2.07 -9.94 25.39
N GLY A 144 -0.80 -10.20 25.70
CA GLY A 144 0.19 -9.16 26.01
C GLY A 144 -0.04 -8.51 27.37
N ASN A 145 1.00 -8.44 28.21
CA ASN A 145 0.91 -7.74 29.49
C ASN A 145 1.16 -6.23 29.33
N THR A 146 0.48 -5.59 28.37
CA THR A 146 0.82 -4.22 27.94
C THR A 146 0.42 -3.18 29.00
N GLY A 147 1.38 -2.34 29.37
CA GLY A 147 1.25 -1.28 30.37
C GLY A 147 0.25 -0.19 29.96
N ILE A 148 -0.60 0.13 30.95
CA ILE A 148 -1.52 1.27 31.16
C ILE A 148 -2.30 1.79 29.94
N ILE A 149 -3.63 1.74 30.07
CA ILE A 149 -4.58 2.25 29.08
C ILE A 149 -5.39 3.35 29.74
N SER A 150 -5.36 4.53 29.14
CA SER A 150 -6.39 5.55 29.30
C SER A 150 -7.48 5.32 28.25
N GLY A 151 -8.74 5.28 28.66
CA GLY A 151 -9.82 4.99 27.72
C GLY A 151 -11.15 4.63 28.36
N SER A 152 -12.21 4.62 27.57
CA SER A 152 -13.56 4.25 28.01
C SER A 152 -14.00 2.98 27.31
N ASN A 153 -14.57 2.01 28.03
CA ASN A 153 -15.03 0.75 27.45
C ASN A 153 -13.91 -0.05 26.75
N VAL A 154 -12.80 -0.29 27.44
CA VAL A 154 -11.71 -1.14 26.97
C VAL A 154 -11.69 -2.43 27.78
N TYR A 155 -11.81 -3.56 27.08
CA TYR A 155 -11.73 -4.91 27.64
C TYR A 155 -10.35 -5.50 27.31
N LYS A 156 -9.63 -6.05 28.29
CA LYS A 156 -8.40 -6.82 28.05
C LYS A 156 -8.59 -8.27 28.46
N GLU A 157 -8.37 -9.18 27.52
CA GLU A 157 -8.38 -10.62 27.75
C GLU A 157 -6.96 -11.11 28.12
N GLY A 158 -6.83 -11.82 29.26
CA GLY A 158 -5.59 -12.47 29.66
C GLY A 158 -4.54 -11.58 30.34
N SER A 159 -4.89 -10.35 30.73
CA SER A 159 -4.00 -9.42 31.46
C SER A 159 -4.35 -9.35 32.95
N THR A 160 -3.35 -9.13 33.80
CA THR A 160 -3.53 -8.83 35.24
C THR A 160 -3.74 -7.34 35.51
N VAL A 161 -3.69 -6.49 34.48
CA VAL A 161 -3.87 -5.03 34.60
C VAL A 161 -5.37 -4.71 34.61
N SER A 162 -5.79 -3.74 35.43
CA SER A 162 -7.19 -3.32 35.52
C SER A 162 -7.78 -2.92 34.16
N ASN A 163 -8.99 -3.41 33.91
CA ASN A 163 -9.81 -3.09 32.74
C ASN A 163 -10.77 -1.94 33.05
N THR A 164 -11.14 -1.15 32.03
CA THR A 164 -12.22 -0.16 32.19
C THR A 164 -13.59 -0.79 31.99
N ILE A 165 -13.65 -1.89 31.23
CA ILE A 165 -14.75 -2.85 31.30
C ILE A 165 -14.46 -3.80 32.46
N ASN A 166 -15.23 -3.70 33.54
CA ASN A 166 -14.98 -4.52 34.71
C ASN A 166 -15.33 -5.99 34.44
N THR A 167 -14.31 -6.84 34.33
CA THR A 167 -14.49 -8.27 34.03
C THR A 167 -14.97 -9.05 35.25
N THR A 168 -14.78 -8.51 36.45
CA THR A 168 -15.40 -9.06 37.67
C THR A 168 -16.88 -8.72 37.76
N SER A 169 -17.40 -7.80 36.93
CA SER A 169 -18.83 -7.50 36.83
C SER A 169 -19.55 -8.27 35.72
N PHE A 170 -18.90 -9.24 35.07
CA PHE A 170 -19.59 -10.16 34.17
C PHE A 170 -20.44 -11.08 35.04
N ALA A 171 -21.70 -10.70 35.25
CA ALA A 171 -22.61 -11.36 36.20
C ALA A 171 -22.81 -12.86 35.89
N ASP A 172 -22.58 -13.25 34.64
CA ASP A 172 -22.71 -14.62 34.13
C ASP A 172 -21.38 -15.36 33.95
N GLY A 173 -20.25 -14.70 34.19
CA GLY A 173 -18.91 -15.23 33.90
C GLY A 173 -18.64 -15.54 32.41
N ASN A 174 -19.54 -15.15 31.51
CA ASN A 174 -19.47 -15.49 30.09
C ASN A 174 -18.95 -14.29 29.29
N LYS A 175 -17.67 -14.31 28.95
CA LYS A 175 -17.02 -13.27 28.13
C LYS A 175 -17.57 -13.15 26.69
N TYR A 176 -18.46 -14.04 26.26
CA TYR A 176 -19.11 -13.96 24.95
C TYR A 176 -20.48 -13.28 25.00
N ASN A 177 -21.02 -13.02 26.21
CA ASN A 177 -22.30 -12.35 26.35
C ASN A 177 -22.17 -10.87 25.99
N LYS A 178 -22.97 -10.41 25.02
CA LYS A 178 -23.05 -9.00 24.62
C LYS A 178 -23.33 -8.06 25.79
N ALA A 179 -24.14 -8.47 26.78
CA ALA A 179 -24.50 -7.63 27.92
C ALA A 179 -23.28 -7.12 28.71
N ASN A 180 -22.15 -7.82 28.60
CA ASN A 180 -20.87 -7.48 29.20
C ASN A 180 -20.12 -6.34 28.47
N TYR A 181 -20.65 -5.87 27.33
CA TYR A 181 -20.06 -4.84 26.47
C TYR A 181 -21.04 -3.69 26.18
N PRO A 182 -21.57 -2.99 27.20
CA PRO A 182 -22.67 -2.02 27.02
C PRO A 182 -22.31 -0.81 26.13
N GLY A 183 -21.02 -0.49 25.96
CA GLY A 183 -20.57 0.59 25.08
C GLY A 183 -20.42 0.20 23.60
N PHE A 184 -20.57 -1.08 23.26
CA PHE A 184 -20.31 -1.59 21.91
C PHE A 184 -21.60 -1.61 21.10
N ASP A 185 -21.63 -0.81 20.03
CA ASP A 185 -22.75 -0.72 19.10
C ASP A 185 -22.82 -1.95 18.18
N GLU A 186 -23.98 -2.62 18.08
CA GLU A 186 -24.20 -3.78 17.20
C GLU A 186 -24.08 -3.47 15.72
N ALA A 187 -24.27 -2.20 15.32
CA ALA A 187 -24.01 -1.76 13.96
C ALA A 187 -22.51 -1.87 13.62
N LYS A 188 -21.63 -1.82 14.63
CA LYS A 188 -20.17 -1.87 14.48
C LYS A 188 -19.54 -3.15 14.99
N TRP A 189 -20.25 -3.93 15.79
CA TRP A 189 -19.74 -5.13 16.45
C TRP A 189 -20.60 -6.36 16.18
N ILE A 190 -19.95 -7.50 16.08
CA ILE A 190 -20.58 -8.83 15.98
C ILE A 190 -20.43 -9.51 17.34
N PHE A 191 -21.56 -9.98 17.85
CA PHE A 191 -21.69 -10.84 19.03
C PHE A 191 -22.35 -12.13 18.59
N ASP A 192 -21.62 -13.24 18.61
CA ASP A 192 -22.12 -14.56 18.18
C ASP A 192 -22.35 -15.52 19.38
N GLY A 193 -22.01 -15.09 20.59
CA GLY A 193 -22.17 -15.87 21.82
C GLY A 193 -21.14 -16.99 22.00
N ILE A 194 -20.19 -17.15 21.08
CA ILE A 194 -19.16 -18.22 21.10
C ILE A 194 -17.74 -17.69 20.97
N SER A 195 -17.57 -16.47 20.46
CA SER A 195 -16.29 -15.80 20.30
C SER A 195 -16.31 -14.42 20.95
N LEU A 196 -15.13 -13.86 21.20
CA LEU A 196 -15.02 -12.50 21.69
C LEU A 196 -15.60 -11.53 20.66
N PRO A 197 -16.17 -10.38 21.08
CA PRO A 197 -16.70 -9.39 20.16
C PRO A 197 -15.67 -9.03 19.10
N ARG A 198 -16.12 -8.91 17.85
CA ARG A 198 -15.27 -8.51 16.72
C ARG A 198 -15.94 -7.41 15.90
N PRO A 199 -15.16 -6.51 15.28
CA PRO A 199 -15.69 -5.50 14.40
C PRO A 199 -16.54 -6.12 13.27
N ARG A 200 -17.61 -5.45 12.90
CA ARG A 200 -18.53 -5.86 11.83
C ARG A 200 -18.02 -5.31 10.50
N PRO A 201 -17.73 -6.16 9.49
CA PRO A 201 -17.37 -5.70 8.16
C PRO A 201 -18.38 -4.71 7.59
N GLN A 202 -17.86 -3.58 7.10
CA GLN A 202 -18.62 -2.52 6.47
C GLN A 202 -18.52 -2.65 4.95
N ALA A 203 -19.53 -2.15 4.24
CA ALA A 203 -19.46 -2.03 2.78
C ALA A 203 -18.24 -1.21 2.38
N THR A 204 -17.60 -1.55 1.26
CA THR A 204 -16.36 -0.91 0.80
C THR A 204 -16.54 -0.16 -0.52
N ALA A 205 -17.75 -0.15 -1.07
CA ALA A 205 -18.04 0.43 -2.38
C ALA A 205 -17.63 1.92 -2.46
N ASP A 206 -17.74 2.66 -1.36
CA ASP A 206 -17.27 4.04 -1.21
C ASP A 206 -15.77 4.23 -1.44
N LEU A 207 -14.95 3.19 -1.22
CA LEU A 207 -13.51 3.21 -1.44
C LEU A 207 -13.09 2.50 -2.71
N THR A 208 -13.79 1.42 -3.06
CA THR A 208 -13.39 0.53 -4.15
C THR A 208 -14.00 0.92 -5.47
N THR A 209 -15.11 1.64 -5.48
CA THR A 209 -15.78 2.05 -6.71
C THR A 209 -15.28 3.41 -7.14
N ARG A 210 -14.44 3.44 -8.20
CA ARG A 210 -13.86 4.67 -8.75
C ARG A 210 -14.06 4.72 -10.25
N TYR A 211 -14.03 5.92 -10.81
CA TYR A 211 -13.98 6.09 -12.26
C TYR A 211 -12.64 5.59 -12.79
N GLY A 212 -12.69 4.91 -13.92
CA GLY A 212 -11.49 4.42 -14.59
C GLY A 212 -11.70 4.18 -16.07
N VAL A 213 -10.57 3.95 -16.74
CA VAL A 213 -10.55 3.52 -18.14
C VAL A 213 -9.72 2.25 -18.25
N LYS A 214 -10.27 1.26 -18.96
CA LYS A 214 -9.63 -0.02 -19.24
C LYS A 214 -9.43 -0.16 -20.74
N GLY A 215 -8.29 -0.71 -21.16
CA GLY A 215 -8.00 -0.88 -22.57
C GLY A 215 -6.75 -1.72 -22.83
N GLN A 216 -6.33 -1.75 -24.10
CA GLN A 216 -5.12 -2.44 -24.53
C GLN A 216 -4.38 -1.60 -25.57
N SER A 217 -3.10 -1.32 -25.34
CA SER A 217 -2.20 -0.75 -26.35
C SER A 217 -1.78 -1.81 -27.36
N LYS A 218 -2.04 -1.55 -28.63
CA LYS A 218 -1.68 -2.45 -29.73
C LYS A 218 -0.76 -1.77 -30.73
N VAL A 219 0.13 -2.56 -31.31
CA VAL A 219 0.90 -2.22 -32.51
C VAL A 219 0.54 -3.25 -33.57
N GLY A 220 -0.18 -2.82 -34.61
CA GLY A 220 -0.89 -3.75 -35.48
C GLY A 220 -1.92 -4.55 -34.68
N SER A 221 -1.87 -5.88 -34.77
CA SER A 221 -2.75 -6.79 -34.02
C SER A 221 -2.19 -7.23 -32.67
N ASN A 222 -0.92 -6.94 -32.39
CA ASN A 222 -0.22 -7.45 -31.22
C ASN A 222 -0.33 -6.46 -30.05
N GLY A 223 -0.65 -6.98 -28.88
CA GLY A 223 -0.52 -6.23 -27.63
C GLY A 223 0.95 -5.91 -27.35
N GLN A 224 1.22 -4.67 -26.95
CA GLN A 224 2.59 -4.18 -26.76
C GLN A 224 2.64 -3.29 -25.52
N GLN A 225 3.66 -3.48 -24.67
CA GLN A 225 3.94 -2.57 -23.57
C GLN A 225 4.31 -1.17 -24.08
N ARG A 226 3.57 -0.15 -23.64
CA ARG A 226 3.75 1.26 -23.99
C ARG A 226 3.41 2.13 -22.79
N ASN A 227 3.64 3.44 -22.87
CA ASN A 227 3.17 4.39 -21.86
C ASN A 227 1.80 4.93 -22.24
N VAL A 228 0.92 5.13 -21.26
CA VAL A 228 -0.39 5.76 -21.40
C VAL A 228 -0.44 6.99 -20.52
N ALA A 229 -0.62 8.14 -21.17
CA ALA A 229 -0.91 9.39 -20.49
C ALA A 229 -2.41 9.70 -20.58
N VAL A 230 -3.00 10.15 -19.48
CA VAL A 230 -4.38 10.62 -19.42
C VAL A 230 -4.39 12.12 -19.32
N PHE A 231 -5.22 12.76 -20.14
CA PHE A 231 -5.48 14.19 -20.13
C PHE A 231 -6.94 14.44 -19.79
N THR A 232 -7.21 15.42 -18.94
CA THR A 232 -8.58 15.89 -18.70
C THR A 232 -9.11 16.63 -19.93
N GLU A 233 -10.41 16.92 -19.95
CA GLU A 233 -11.04 17.73 -21.01
C GLU A 233 -10.36 19.09 -21.25
N ASN A 234 -9.70 19.65 -20.22
CA ASN A 234 -8.95 20.91 -20.30
C ASN A 234 -7.50 20.73 -20.80
N GLY A 235 -7.10 19.52 -21.22
CA GLY A 235 -5.76 19.23 -21.73
C GLY A 235 -4.68 19.09 -20.65
N LEU A 236 -5.04 19.07 -19.36
CA LEU A 236 -4.06 18.87 -18.28
C LEU A 236 -3.73 17.39 -18.15
N ARG A 237 -2.43 17.05 -18.11
CA ARG A 237 -1.99 15.68 -17.86
C ARG A 237 -2.36 15.29 -16.42
N TYR A 238 -3.29 14.35 -16.32
CA TYR A 238 -3.81 13.84 -15.06
C TYR A 238 -2.95 12.68 -14.52
N LYS A 239 -2.59 11.72 -15.38
CA LYS A 239 -1.87 10.50 -14.97
C LYS A 239 -0.98 9.97 -16.08
N LEU A 240 0.09 9.27 -15.71
CA LEU A 240 1.00 8.56 -16.62
C LEU A 240 1.29 7.18 -16.04
N GLN A 241 1.13 6.14 -16.84
CA GLN A 241 1.32 4.76 -16.42
C GLN A 241 1.82 3.91 -17.60
N SER A 242 2.72 2.95 -17.35
CA SER A 242 3.07 1.95 -18.36
C SER A 242 2.01 0.85 -18.42
N THR A 243 1.68 0.38 -19.61
CA THR A 243 0.82 -0.80 -19.80
C THR A 243 1.55 -2.07 -19.36
N LYS A 244 0.80 -3.17 -19.22
CA LYS A 244 1.36 -4.50 -19.00
C LYS A 244 2.11 -4.98 -20.25
N THR A 245 2.86 -6.07 -20.15
CA THR A 245 3.65 -6.63 -21.28
C THR A 245 2.78 -6.96 -22.50
N ASP A 246 1.55 -7.40 -22.28
CA ASP A 246 0.54 -7.67 -23.30
C ASP A 246 -0.21 -6.40 -23.79
N GLY A 247 0.23 -5.22 -23.36
CA GLY A 247 -0.39 -3.93 -23.65
C GLY A 247 -1.65 -3.62 -22.87
N THR A 248 -2.18 -4.53 -22.04
CA THR A 248 -3.39 -4.25 -21.28
C THR A 248 -3.14 -3.21 -20.19
N PHE A 249 -4.15 -2.40 -19.89
CA PHE A 249 -4.09 -1.40 -18.84
C PHE A 249 -5.45 -1.16 -18.19
N PHE A 250 -5.38 -0.81 -16.91
CA PHE A 250 -6.45 -0.18 -16.16
C PHE A 250 -5.88 1.08 -15.53
N ILE A 251 -6.54 2.21 -15.74
CA ILE A 251 -6.17 3.49 -15.16
C ILE A 251 -7.30 3.93 -14.24
N ASN A 252 -7.06 3.83 -12.94
CA ASN A 252 -7.90 4.44 -11.92
C ASN A 252 -7.78 5.97 -12.02
N LEU A 253 -8.91 6.63 -12.24
CA LEU A 253 -9.10 8.08 -12.33
C LEU A 253 -9.79 8.68 -11.10
N ASN A 254 -9.93 7.90 -10.04
CA ASN A 254 -10.56 8.29 -8.79
C ASN A 254 -11.98 8.84 -9.04
N ASP A 255 -12.21 10.11 -8.74
CA ASP A 255 -13.54 10.74 -8.86
C ASP A 255 -13.70 11.55 -10.17
N VAL A 256 -12.78 11.40 -11.13
CA VAL A 256 -12.89 12.08 -12.43
C VAL A 256 -13.95 11.39 -13.28
N ALA A 257 -15.16 11.96 -13.26
CA ALA A 257 -16.31 11.52 -14.03
C ALA A 257 -16.45 12.23 -15.39
N THR A 258 -15.62 13.25 -15.67
CA THR A 258 -15.68 14.02 -16.92
C THR A 258 -14.88 13.36 -18.04
N PRO A 259 -15.13 13.71 -19.32
CA PRO A 259 -14.42 13.09 -20.43
C PRO A 259 -12.89 13.27 -20.36
N VAL A 260 -12.17 12.24 -20.77
CA VAL A 260 -10.70 12.22 -20.82
C VAL A 260 -10.18 11.85 -22.21
N ILE A 261 -8.93 12.19 -22.48
CA ILE A 261 -8.18 11.76 -23.65
C ILE A 261 -7.01 10.89 -23.19
N LEU A 262 -6.87 9.71 -23.80
CA LEU A 262 -5.70 8.85 -23.62
C LEU A 262 -4.70 9.08 -24.74
N LEU A 263 -3.42 9.16 -24.40
CA LEU A 263 -2.32 9.14 -25.36
C LEU A 263 -1.42 7.95 -25.04
N VAL A 264 -1.33 7.02 -25.98
CA VAL A 264 -0.39 5.90 -25.91
C VAL A 264 0.86 6.26 -26.70
N HIS A 265 2.03 6.15 -26.08
CA HIS A 265 3.31 6.46 -26.72
C HIS A 265 4.45 5.56 -26.19
N ASP A 266 5.55 5.50 -26.93
CA ASP A 266 6.76 4.80 -26.47
C ASP A 266 7.67 5.75 -25.67
N ASP A 267 8.43 5.18 -24.75
CA ASP A 267 9.61 5.86 -24.19
C ASP A 267 10.74 5.81 -25.23
N ILE A 268 11.36 6.96 -25.50
CA ILE A 268 12.50 7.06 -26.41
C ILE A 268 13.84 7.09 -25.67
N GLY A 269 13.81 7.10 -24.33
CA GLY A 269 15.00 7.15 -23.49
C GLY A 269 15.67 8.53 -23.48
N ALA A 270 16.90 8.57 -22.99
CA ALA A 270 17.70 9.79 -22.96
C ALA A 270 18.55 9.94 -24.23
N ARG A 271 18.95 11.16 -24.58
CA ARG A 271 19.96 11.35 -25.63
C ARG A 271 21.26 10.68 -25.18
N VAL A 272 21.95 10.02 -26.11
CA VAL A 272 23.27 9.43 -25.80
C VAL A 272 24.26 10.52 -25.35
N VAL A 273 25.15 10.17 -24.43
CA VAL A 273 26.19 11.03 -23.88
C VAL A 273 27.51 10.27 -23.87
N ALA A 274 28.60 10.93 -24.28
CA ALA A 274 29.96 10.37 -24.22
C ALA A 274 30.41 10.14 -22.77
N ASN A 275 31.40 9.28 -22.57
CA ASN A 275 31.98 8.94 -21.26
C ASN A 275 30.95 8.51 -20.19
N THR A 276 29.79 8.00 -20.62
CA THR A 276 28.68 7.67 -19.74
C THR A 276 28.56 6.17 -19.56
N ALA A 277 28.43 5.72 -18.31
CA ALA A 277 28.16 4.32 -18.00
C ALA A 277 26.68 4.02 -18.23
N TYR A 278 26.40 3.10 -19.14
CA TYR A 278 25.07 2.60 -19.42
C TYR A 278 24.84 1.24 -18.78
N ALA A 279 23.72 1.10 -18.07
CA ALA A 279 23.28 -0.15 -17.47
C ALA A 279 22.40 -0.95 -18.45
N LEU A 280 22.32 -2.27 -18.24
CA LEU A 280 21.46 -3.15 -19.02
C LEU A 280 20.00 -2.63 -19.03
N ASN A 281 19.34 -2.70 -20.19
CA ASN A 281 18.00 -2.19 -20.47
C ASN A 281 17.83 -0.67 -20.47
N GLN A 282 18.88 0.13 -20.23
CA GLN A 282 18.76 1.57 -20.46
C GLN A 282 18.50 1.86 -21.94
N ILE A 283 17.61 2.81 -22.20
CA ILE A 283 17.19 3.20 -23.54
C ILE A 283 17.83 4.55 -23.86
N ILE A 284 18.40 4.65 -25.07
CA ILE A 284 18.91 5.90 -25.63
C ILE A 284 18.31 6.20 -27.00
N HIS A 285 18.42 7.45 -27.43
CA HIS A 285 18.11 7.87 -28.79
C HIS A 285 19.24 8.72 -29.43
N PRO A 286 19.32 8.75 -30.77
CA PRO A 286 20.27 9.58 -31.50
C PRO A 286 19.95 11.08 -31.39
N ALA A 287 20.91 11.92 -31.75
CA ALA A 287 20.72 13.36 -31.91
C ALA A 287 19.80 13.68 -33.09
N THR A 288 19.98 12.98 -34.22
CA THR A 288 19.07 13.02 -35.36
C THR A 288 18.08 11.87 -35.28
N PRO A 289 16.79 12.11 -35.01
CA PRO A 289 15.80 11.03 -34.92
C PRO A 289 15.72 10.22 -36.21
N ASN A 290 15.77 8.88 -36.09
CA ASN A 290 15.67 7.96 -37.23
C ASN A 290 14.52 6.94 -37.09
N GLY A 291 13.58 7.18 -36.17
CA GLY A 291 12.45 6.29 -35.91
C GLY A 291 12.77 5.10 -35.01
N PHE A 292 13.99 5.01 -34.47
CA PHE A 292 14.42 3.95 -33.56
C PHE A 292 14.92 4.51 -32.24
N ARG A 293 14.74 3.72 -31.18
CA ARG A 293 15.42 3.84 -29.90
C ARG A 293 16.38 2.66 -29.75
N TYR A 294 17.32 2.74 -28.81
CA TYR A 294 18.39 1.76 -28.69
C TYR A 294 18.46 1.28 -27.25
N ARG A 295 18.17 0.00 -27.04
CA ARG A 295 18.19 -0.60 -25.71
C ARG A 295 19.55 -1.23 -25.45
N CYS A 296 20.18 -0.86 -24.34
CA CYS A 296 21.45 -1.43 -23.92
C CYS A 296 21.28 -2.93 -23.63
N THR A 297 21.96 -3.77 -24.40
CA THR A 297 21.98 -5.24 -24.26
C THR A 297 23.31 -5.74 -23.69
N LEU A 298 24.35 -4.91 -23.70
CA LEU A 298 25.58 -5.10 -22.93
C LEU A 298 25.93 -3.80 -22.20
N ALA A 299 25.93 -3.84 -20.87
CA ALA A 299 26.29 -2.71 -20.03
C ALA A 299 27.77 -2.31 -20.24
N GLY A 300 28.07 -1.01 -20.20
CA GLY A 300 29.42 -0.50 -20.42
C GLY A 300 29.48 1.03 -20.51
N ASN A 301 30.70 1.58 -20.63
CA ASN A 301 30.89 3.01 -20.86
C ASN A 301 30.84 3.31 -22.37
N SER A 302 30.16 4.40 -22.77
CA SER A 302 30.03 4.83 -24.17
C SER A 302 31.33 5.29 -24.82
N GLY A 303 32.40 5.51 -24.04
CA GLY A 303 33.68 6.02 -24.50
C GLY A 303 33.65 7.51 -24.82
N ALA A 304 34.82 8.09 -25.08
CA ALA A 304 34.96 9.53 -25.35
C ALA A 304 34.38 9.95 -26.72
N THR A 305 34.39 9.04 -27.69
CA THR A 305 33.89 9.28 -29.05
C THR A 305 32.67 8.38 -29.30
N LEU A 306 31.54 9.01 -29.59
CA LEU A 306 30.31 8.31 -29.93
C LEU A 306 30.32 7.86 -31.40
N PRO A 307 29.58 6.78 -31.74
CA PRO A 307 29.42 6.35 -33.12
C PRO A 307 28.80 7.44 -33.98
N ALA A 308 29.33 7.62 -35.19
CA ALA A 308 28.77 8.55 -36.16
C ALA A 308 27.35 8.16 -36.57
N GLU A 309 26.48 9.15 -36.75
CA GLU A 309 25.15 8.95 -37.31
C GLU A 309 25.23 8.85 -38.85
N PRO A 310 24.32 8.10 -39.51
CA PRO A 310 23.15 7.41 -38.95
C PRO A 310 23.52 6.09 -38.28
N TRP A 311 22.89 5.80 -37.14
CA TRP A 311 23.05 4.53 -36.45
C TRP A 311 22.29 3.39 -37.15
N PRO A 312 22.78 2.14 -37.03
CA PRO A 312 22.14 0.98 -37.64
C PRO A 312 20.76 0.70 -37.04
N THR A 313 19.76 0.46 -37.90
CA THR A 313 18.38 0.16 -37.49
C THR A 313 18.08 -1.34 -37.41
N SER A 314 19.01 -2.19 -37.86
CA SER A 314 18.88 -3.65 -37.88
C SER A 314 20.06 -4.39 -37.25
N ALA A 315 21.12 -3.69 -36.84
CA ALA A 315 22.32 -4.26 -36.25
C ALA A 315 22.64 -3.62 -34.90
N VAL A 316 23.43 -4.32 -34.09
CA VAL A 316 23.86 -3.84 -32.78
C VAL A 316 24.74 -2.59 -32.95
N LEU A 317 24.39 -1.51 -32.25
CA LEU A 317 25.19 -0.31 -32.11
C LEU A 317 26.20 -0.52 -30.97
N THR A 318 27.49 -0.36 -31.25
CA THR A 318 28.54 -0.38 -30.22
C THR A 318 29.01 1.04 -29.93
N ALA A 319 28.88 1.49 -28.68
CA ALA A 319 29.45 2.76 -28.22
C ALA A 319 30.40 2.46 -27.06
N GLY A 320 31.71 2.62 -27.29
CA GLY A 320 32.73 2.19 -26.34
C GLY A 320 32.61 0.71 -26.00
N ALA A 321 32.41 0.39 -24.72
CA ALA A 321 32.18 -0.96 -24.24
C ALA A 321 30.68 -1.34 -24.15
N ALA A 322 29.76 -0.40 -24.35
CA ALA A 322 28.33 -0.66 -24.32
C ALA A 322 27.81 -1.11 -25.70
N GLN A 323 26.88 -2.06 -25.69
CA GLN A 323 26.17 -2.49 -26.91
C GLN A 323 24.67 -2.23 -26.77
N PHE A 324 24.05 -1.80 -27.87
CA PHE A 324 22.64 -1.47 -27.93
C PHE A 324 21.96 -2.13 -29.12
N THR A 325 20.77 -2.68 -28.90
CA THR A 325 19.91 -3.23 -29.93
C THR A 325 18.88 -2.19 -30.37
N PRO A 326 18.72 -1.93 -31.68
CA PRO A 326 17.72 -0.99 -32.17
C PRO A 326 16.31 -1.56 -32.01
N GLU A 327 15.38 -0.71 -31.58
CA GLU A 327 13.95 -0.99 -31.45
C GLU A 327 13.15 0.12 -32.15
N PRO A 328 12.16 -0.22 -33.00
CA PRO A 328 11.32 0.79 -33.62
C PRO A 328 10.53 1.57 -32.57
N VAL A 329 10.41 2.88 -32.76
CA VAL A 329 9.51 3.75 -32.00
C VAL A 329 8.23 3.87 -32.80
N PHE A 330 7.12 3.39 -32.24
CA PHE A 330 5.84 3.43 -32.92
C PHE A 330 5.16 4.78 -32.74
N GLU A 331 4.38 5.18 -33.73
CA GLU A 331 3.59 6.41 -33.64
C GLU A 331 2.73 6.43 -32.37
N PRO A 332 2.62 7.60 -31.71
CA PRO A 332 1.68 7.76 -30.62
C PRO A 332 0.25 7.73 -31.16
N LYS A 333 -0.67 7.16 -30.39
CA LYS A 333 -2.11 7.16 -30.73
C LYS A 333 -2.89 7.81 -29.60
N ALA A 334 -3.70 8.79 -29.96
CA ALA A 334 -4.66 9.41 -29.06
C ALA A 334 -6.02 8.74 -29.21
N HIS A 335 -6.75 8.61 -28.11
CA HIS A 335 -8.12 8.08 -28.09
C HIS A 335 -8.96 8.86 -27.08
N GLY A 336 -10.04 9.47 -27.57
CA GLY A 336 -10.96 10.26 -26.77
C GLY A 336 -11.82 11.20 -27.64
N PRO A 337 -12.75 11.95 -27.04
CA PRO A 337 -13.08 11.94 -25.62
C PRO A 337 -13.69 10.60 -25.17
N LEU A 338 -13.25 10.10 -24.02
CA LEU A 338 -13.80 8.92 -23.35
C LEU A 338 -14.48 9.34 -22.07
N LEU A 339 -15.73 8.91 -21.86
CA LEU A 339 -16.36 9.02 -20.55
C LEU A 339 -15.86 7.89 -19.65
N PRO A 340 -15.20 8.18 -18.52
CA PRO A 340 -14.81 7.16 -17.55
C PRO A 340 -16.03 6.39 -17.04
N VAL A 341 -15.84 5.10 -16.74
CA VAL A 341 -16.88 4.23 -16.17
C VAL A 341 -16.52 3.89 -14.73
N LEU A 342 -17.52 3.62 -13.89
CA LEU A 342 -17.28 3.14 -12.54
C LEU A 342 -16.76 1.70 -12.57
N PHE A 343 -15.62 1.49 -11.93
CA PHE A 343 -15.00 0.18 -11.74
C PHE A 343 -14.80 -0.08 -10.25
N ASN A 344 -14.90 -1.35 -9.87
CA ASN A 344 -14.26 -1.80 -8.66
C ASN A 344 -12.75 -1.87 -8.92
N VAL A 345 -11.97 -0.94 -8.35
CA VAL A 345 -10.55 -0.77 -8.63
C VAL A 345 -9.69 -1.97 -8.25
N ILE A 346 -10.17 -2.83 -7.34
CA ILE A 346 -9.47 -4.04 -6.90
C ILE A 346 -9.65 -5.15 -7.94
N THR A 347 -10.88 -5.35 -8.40
CA THR A 347 -11.20 -6.42 -9.37
C THR A 347 -11.01 -5.99 -10.83
N GLU A 348 -10.84 -4.69 -11.06
CA GLU A 348 -10.83 -4.03 -12.36
C GLU A 348 -12.06 -4.39 -13.22
N GLN A 349 -13.21 -4.63 -12.57
CA GLN A 349 -14.49 -4.92 -13.22
C GLN A 349 -15.46 -3.72 -13.13
N PRO A 350 -16.29 -3.48 -14.16
CA PRO A 350 -17.37 -2.51 -14.09
C PRO A 350 -18.32 -2.81 -12.93
N VAL A 351 -18.88 -1.76 -12.30
CA VAL A 351 -19.88 -1.87 -11.21
C VAL A 351 -21.30 -1.84 -11.75
#